data_AF-A0A7X6TS37-F1
#
_entry.id   AF-A0A7X6TS37-F1
#
_cell.length_a   1.000
_cell.length_b   1.000
_cell.length_c   1.000
_cell.angle_alpha   90.00
_cell.angle_beta   90.00
_cell.angle_gamma   90.00
#
_symmetry.space_group_name_H-M   'P 1'
#
loop_
_entity.id
_entity.type
_entity.pdbx_description
1 polymer ?
#
loop_
_entity_poly.entity_id
_entity_poly.type
_entity_poly.pdbx_seq_one_letter_code
_entity_poly.pdbx_strand_id
1 'polypeptide(L)'
;MTELVKILKEFESIASSPEKQLDKYLKQGKKIVACVPVYTPEEVIHAMGIIPFGAWGADTELEQSKSYFPAFICSITQSILELGMRGKYDGVSAIIIPSLCDSLKCLGENWKYGVKSIPFIPMTYPQNRKNKPGAEFTKAGYERVISDLTKISGNGFSKSDLENSIQIYNEHNQVMREISNLLVDYSSISTKERSAIFKSAYFCEKEEHTKMVKELIELLKQNPKEISKKIKIVTSGIVFDNRNLLDILDANNIQIVGDDIAHESRQYRVDTRTQGDPLVNLSEKFSDMDNCSVLF
;
A
#
# COMPACT_ATOMS: atom_id res chain seq x y z
N MET A 1 0.89 -20.26 -23.75
CA MET A 1 0.70 -18.94 -23.12
C MET A 1 2.08 -18.32 -23.03
N THR A 2 2.27 -17.10 -23.53
CA THR A 2 3.60 -16.44 -23.47
C THR A 2 3.96 -16.14 -22.01
N GLU A 3 5.26 -16.02 -21.72
CA GLU A 3 5.75 -15.70 -20.36
C GLU A 3 5.17 -14.37 -19.84
N LEU A 4 5.04 -13.37 -20.73
CA LEU A 4 4.39 -12.09 -20.43
C LEU A 4 2.93 -12.27 -19.94
N VAL A 5 2.13 -13.09 -20.63
CA VAL A 5 0.74 -13.34 -20.21
C VAL A 5 0.68 -14.09 -18.88
N LYS A 6 1.66 -14.96 -18.60
CA LYS A 6 1.73 -15.70 -17.34
C LYS A 6 1.98 -14.76 -16.16
N ILE A 7 2.96 -13.86 -16.26
CA ILE A 7 3.30 -12.95 -15.15
C ILE A 7 2.19 -11.91 -14.90
N LEU A 8 1.54 -11.40 -15.95
CA LEU A 8 0.39 -10.49 -15.81
C LEU A 8 -0.79 -11.15 -15.07
N LYS A 9 -1.05 -12.43 -15.36
CA LYS A 9 -2.05 -13.22 -14.61
C LYS A 9 -1.66 -13.46 -13.16
N GLU A 10 -0.38 -13.54 -12.85
CA GLU A 10 0.09 -13.69 -11.48
C GLU A 10 -0.19 -12.42 -10.66
N PHE A 11 0.10 -11.24 -11.22
CA PHE A 11 -0.30 -9.96 -10.61
C PHE A 11 -1.81 -9.86 -10.41
N GLU A 12 -2.62 -10.20 -11.42
CA GLU A 12 -4.08 -10.18 -11.31
C GLU A 12 -4.58 -11.15 -10.23
N SER A 13 -4.00 -12.36 -10.14
CA SER A 13 -4.36 -13.35 -9.13
C SER A 13 -4.09 -12.85 -7.71
N ILE A 14 -2.95 -12.18 -7.49
CA ILE A 14 -2.60 -11.58 -6.20
C ILE A 14 -3.56 -10.43 -5.87
N ALA A 15 -3.72 -9.48 -6.80
CA ALA A 15 -4.52 -8.28 -6.61
C ALA A 15 -6.02 -8.57 -6.37
N SER A 16 -6.55 -9.65 -6.96
CA SER A 16 -7.95 -10.06 -6.84
C SER A 16 -8.24 -11.04 -5.70
N SER A 17 -7.21 -11.61 -5.06
CA SER A 17 -7.36 -12.62 -4.02
C SER A 17 -6.50 -12.32 -2.78
N PRO A 18 -6.70 -11.18 -2.10
CA PRO A 18 -5.93 -10.85 -0.89
C PRO A 18 -6.06 -11.91 0.21
N GLU A 19 -7.24 -12.52 0.38
CA GLU A 19 -7.45 -13.62 1.35
C GLU A 19 -6.50 -14.80 1.09
N LYS A 20 -6.21 -15.14 -0.18
CA LYS A 20 -5.27 -16.22 -0.50
C LYS A 20 -3.83 -15.89 -0.12
N GLN A 21 -3.44 -14.62 -0.27
CA GLN A 21 -2.10 -14.17 0.16
C GLN A 21 -1.99 -14.12 1.68
N LEU A 22 -3.03 -13.64 2.35
CA LEU A 22 -3.12 -13.67 3.81
C LEU A 22 -2.94 -15.12 4.31
N ASP A 23 -3.73 -16.06 3.78
CA ASP A 23 -3.65 -17.49 4.13
C ASP A 23 -2.27 -18.10 3.83
N LYS A 24 -1.64 -17.72 2.70
CA LYS A 24 -0.29 -18.17 2.34
C LYS A 24 0.70 -17.81 3.46
N TYR A 25 0.73 -16.55 3.87
CA TYR A 25 1.67 -16.09 4.90
C TYR A 25 1.35 -16.66 6.28
N LEU A 26 0.06 -16.74 6.66
CA LEU A 26 -0.34 -17.35 7.93
C LEU A 26 0.09 -18.82 8.02
N LYS A 27 -0.06 -19.60 6.92
CA LYS A 27 0.39 -21.00 6.85
C LYS A 27 1.91 -21.16 6.93
N GLN A 28 2.67 -20.13 6.54
CA GLN A 28 4.12 -20.07 6.72
C GLN A 28 4.53 -19.67 8.16
N GLY A 29 3.56 -19.41 9.05
CA GLY A 29 3.81 -18.95 10.41
C GLY A 29 4.24 -17.49 10.50
N LYS A 30 4.08 -16.71 9.42
CA LYS A 30 4.40 -15.29 9.41
C LYS A 30 3.34 -14.50 10.18
N LYS A 31 3.78 -13.49 10.93
CA LYS A 31 2.88 -12.48 11.52
C LYS A 31 2.55 -11.43 10.47
N ILE A 32 1.34 -10.88 10.56
CA ILE A 32 0.82 -9.94 9.56
C ILE A 32 0.25 -8.72 10.28
N VAL A 33 0.54 -7.53 9.76
CA VAL A 33 -0.03 -6.27 10.24
C VAL A 33 -0.75 -5.59 9.09
N ALA A 34 -2.05 -5.34 9.29
CA ALA A 34 -2.86 -4.61 8.33
C ALA A 34 -2.48 -3.12 8.32
N CYS A 35 -2.26 -2.57 7.13
CA CYS A 35 -1.77 -1.22 6.88
C CYS A 35 -2.86 -0.41 6.18
N VAL A 36 -3.51 0.49 6.93
CA VAL A 36 -4.62 1.31 6.43
C VAL A 36 -4.08 2.59 5.76
N PRO A 37 -4.79 3.13 4.75
CA PRO A 37 -4.36 4.33 4.03
C PRO A 37 -4.10 5.52 4.94
N VAL A 38 -3.26 6.49 4.56
CA VAL A 38 -2.54 6.57 3.27
C VAL A 38 -1.08 6.16 3.41
N TYR A 39 -0.47 6.43 4.56
CA TYR A 39 0.93 6.15 4.85
C TYR A 39 1.05 5.47 6.21
N THR A 40 1.66 4.29 6.22
CA THR A 40 2.07 3.54 7.41
C THR A 40 3.56 3.23 7.31
N PRO A 41 4.28 3.09 8.43
CA PRO A 41 5.71 2.77 8.39
C PRO A 41 5.94 1.29 8.06
N GLU A 42 5.69 0.88 6.81
CA GLU A 42 5.85 -0.50 6.35
C GLU A 42 7.29 -0.99 6.53
N GLU A 43 8.29 -0.12 6.36
CA GLU A 43 9.71 -0.44 6.61
C GLU A 43 9.96 -0.87 8.06
N VAL A 44 9.27 -0.29 9.03
CA VAL A 44 9.37 -0.67 10.45
C VAL A 44 8.75 -2.03 10.69
N ILE A 45 7.57 -2.28 10.12
CA ILE A 45 6.85 -3.56 10.25
C ILE A 45 7.70 -4.68 9.63
N HIS A 46 8.23 -4.44 8.43
CA HIS A 46 9.11 -5.36 7.73
C HIS A 46 10.42 -5.63 8.50
N ALA A 47 11.06 -4.60 9.04
CA ALA A 47 12.28 -4.74 9.85
C ALA A 47 12.09 -5.61 11.10
N MET A 48 10.86 -5.73 11.60
CA MET A 48 10.52 -6.60 12.72
C MET A 48 10.13 -8.03 12.28
N GLY A 49 10.33 -8.38 11.00
CA GLY A 49 9.99 -9.70 10.45
C GLY A 49 8.49 -9.96 10.33
N ILE A 50 7.69 -8.89 10.22
CA ILE A 50 6.23 -8.95 10.09
C ILE A 50 5.86 -8.53 8.67
N ILE A 51 4.84 -9.16 8.09
CA ILE A 51 4.33 -8.82 6.76
C ILE A 51 3.43 -7.57 6.85
N PRO A 52 3.79 -6.46 6.20
CA PRO A 52 2.88 -5.33 6.02
C PRO A 52 1.86 -5.70 4.95
N PHE A 53 0.57 -5.60 5.27
CA PHE A 53 -0.50 -6.05 4.39
C PHE A 53 -1.53 -4.94 4.20
N GLY A 54 -1.72 -4.44 2.97
CA GLY A 54 -2.58 -3.28 2.72
C GLY A 54 -4.05 -3.55 3.01
N ALA A 55 -4.71 -2.59 3.66
CA ALA A 55 -6.14 -2.62 3.98
C ALA A 55 -6.84 -1.38 3.38
N TRP A 56 -7.03 -1.37 2.05
CA TRP A 56 -7.55 -0.23 1.28
C TRP A 56 -9.07 -0.28 1.01
N GLY A 57 -9.80 -1.11 1.77
CA GLY A 57 -11.23 -1.33 1.56
C GLY A 57 -11.53 -2.32 0.44
N ALA A 58 -12.82 -2.47 0.12
CA ALA A 58 -13.29 -3.35 -0.95
C ALA A 58 -14.67 -2.94 -1.46
N ASP A 59 -14.98 -3.35 -2.69
CA ASP A 59 -16.34 -3.33 -3.23
C ASP A 59 -17.18 -4.42 -2.53
N THR A 60 -17.75 -4.08 -1.37
CA THR A 60 -18.60 -4.98 -0.57
C THR A 60 -19.87 -4.27 -0.14
N GLU A 61 -20.93 -5.05 0.09
CA GLU A 61 -22.12 -4.56 0.78
C GLU A 61 -21.78 -4.15 2.21
N LEU A 62 -22.29 -2.98 2.63
CA LEU A 62 -22.11 -2.42 3.97
C LEU A 62 -23.36 -2.66 4.80
N GLU A 63 -23.19 -3.29 5.96
CA GLU A 63 -24.29 -3.64 6.87
C GLU A 63 -23.89 -3.36 8.31
N GLN A 64 -22.90 -4.07 8.85
CA GLN A 64 -22.52 -3.97 10.26
C GLN A 64 -21.83 -2.64 10.58
N SER A 65 -20.98 -2.17 9.66
CA SER A 65 -20.27 -0.89 9.75
C SER A 65 -21.21 0.32 9.87
N LYS A 66 -22.45 0.23 9.40
CA LYS A 66 -23.47 1.29 9.50
C LYS A 66 -23.92 1.57 10.94
N SER A 67 -23.66 0.65 11.87
CA SER A 67 -23.89 0.89 13.31
C SER A 67 -22.86 1.83 13.93
N TYR A 68 -21.74 2.07 13.24
CA TYR A 68 -20.60 2.87 13.69
C TYR A 68 -20.38 4.12 12.86
N PHE A 69 -20.71 4.07 11.57
CA PHE A 69 -20.54 5.19 10.65
C PHE A 69 -21.88 5.67 10.07
N PRO A 70 -22.11 6.99 10.00
CA PRO A 70 -23.17 7.51 9.18
C PRO A 70 -22.84 7.35 7.68
N ALA A 71 -23.86 7.35 6.84
CA ALA A 71 -23.75 7.03 5.41
C ALA A 71 -22.81 7.95 4.61
N PHE A 72 -22.49 9.15 5.09
CA PHE A 72 -21.66 10.14 4.39
C PHE A 72 -20.15 9.95 4.57
N ILE A 73 -19.71 9.01 5.41
CA ILE A 73 -18.28 8.68 5.56
C ILE A 73 -17.77 8.00 4.30
N CYS A 74 -16.48 8.18 3.96
CA CYS A 74 -15.94 7.59 2.73
C CYS A 74 -16.08 6.05 2.72
N SER A 75 -16.35 5.48 1.55
CA SER A 75 -16.58 4.04 1.37
C SER A 75 -15.39 3.18 1.80
N ILE A 76 -14.17 3.70 1.70
CA ILE A 76 -12.94 3.00 2.10
C ILE A 76 -12.97 2.67 3.59
N THR A 77 -13.20 3.65 4.47
CA THR A 77 -13.18 3.37 5.92
C THR A 77 -14.39 2.54 6.36
N GLN A 78 -15.56 2.74 5.74
CA GLN A 78 -16.74 1.90 6.00
C GLN A 78 -16.47 0.43 5.63
N SER A 79 -15.92 0.18 4.44
CA SER A 79 -15.62 -1.19 3.98
C SER A 79 -14.49 -1.84 4.77
N ILE A 80 -13.45 -1.11 5.18
CA ILE A 80 -12.40 -1.66 6.08
C ILE A 80 -13.02 -2.17 7.38
N LEU A 81 -13.88 -1.36 8.01
CA LEU A 81 -14.56 -1.77 9.24
C LEU A 81 -15.48 -2.97 9.00
N GLU A 82 -16.27 -2.96 7.91
CA GLU A 82 -17.14 -4.08 7.52
C GLU A 82 -16.35 -5.38 7.36
N LEU A 83 -15.22 -5.34 6.64
CA LEU A 83 -14.34 -6.49 6.43
C LEU A 83 -13.80 -7.02 7.77
N GLY A 84 -13.39 -6.13 8.67
CA GLY A 84 -12.95 -6.51 10.02
C GLY A 84 -14.06 -7.16 10.85
N MET A 85 -15.27 -6.59 10.84
CA MET A 85 -16.42 -7.14 11.58
C MET A 85 -16.89 -8.49 11.01
N ARG A 86 -16.67 -8.73 9.72
CA ARG A 86 -16.96 -10.00 9.03
C ARG A 86 -15.83 -11.04 9.14
N GLY A 87 -14.77 -10.77 9.90
CA GLY A 87 -13.65 -11.69 10.10
C GLY A 87 -12.73 -11.85 8.88
N LYS A 88 -12.79 -10.95 7.90
CA LYS A 88 -11.92 -11.01 6.71
C LYS A 88 -10.44 -10.74 7.00
N TYR A 89 -10.15 -10.22 8.19
CA TYR A 89 -8.79 -10.02 8.69
C TYR A 89 -8.43 -11.04 9.79
N ASP A 90 -9.16 -12.14 9.93
CA ASP A 90 -8.84 -13.17 10.93
C ASP A 90 -7.40 -13.68 10.76
N GLY A 91 -6.67 -13.77 11.86
CA GLY A 91 -5.24 -14.12 11.88
C GLY A 91 -4.28 -12.91 11.77
N VAL A 92 -4.75 -11.73 11.36
CA VAL A 92 -3.96 -10.49 11.43
C VAL A 92 -3.63 -10.16 12.88
N SER A 93 -2.36 -9.85 13.15
CA SER A 93 -1.86 -9.62 14.51
C SER A 93 -2.18 -8.24 15.06
N ALA A 94 -2.26 -7.23 14.19
CA ALA A 94 -2.69 -5.88 14.52
C ALA A 94 -3.04 -5.09 13.24
N ILE A 95 -3.71 -3.95 13.41
CA ILE A 95 -3.94 -2.98 12.35
C ILE A 95 -3.30 -1.64 12.72
N ILE A 96 -2.57 -1.02 11.78
CA ILE A 96 -2.09 0.36 11.92
C ILE A 96 -3.05 1.27 11.17
N ILE A 97 -3.66 2.22 11.87
CA ILE A 97 -4.54 3.23 11.28
C ILE A 97 -3.91 4.61 11.48
N PRO A 98 -3.43 5.26 10.41
CA PRO A 98 -2.81 6.56 10.53
C PRO A 98 -3.86 7.68 10.63
N SER A 99 -3.64 8.65 11.51
CA SER A 99 -4.57 9.77 11.77
C SER A 99 -4.42 10.91 10.77
N LEU A 100 -4.57 10.63 9.47
CA LEU A 100 -4.35 11.58 8.37
C LEU A 100 -5.61 12.36 7.93
N CYS A 101 -6.81 11.90 8.28
CA CYS A 101 -8.07 12.61 8.08
C CYS A 101 -9.08 12.25 9.17
N ASP A 102 -10.20 12.96 9.25
CA ASP A 102 -11.19 12.73 10.30
C ASP A 102 -11.84 11.35 10.21
N SER A 103 -12.08 10.84 9.00
CA SER A 103 -12.62 9.48 8.82
C SER A 103 -11.67 8.40 9.32
N LEU A 104 -10.35 8.58 9.16
CA LEU A 104 -9.35 7.63 9.66
C LEU A 104 -9.20 7.69 11.19
N LYS A 105 -9.28 8.89 11.79
CA LYS A 105 -9.33 9.05 13.26
C LYS A 105 -10.54 8.31 13.83
N CYS A 106 -11.71 8.49 13.21
CA CYS A 106 -12.92 7.78 13.62
C CYS A 106 -12.84 6.27 13.38
N LEU A 107 -12.22 5.82 12.27
CA LEU A 107 -12.00 4.39 12.01
C LEU A 107 -11.19 3.74 13.13
N GLY A 108 -10.11 4.37 13.59
CA GLY A 108 -9.33 3.87 14.71
C GLY A 108 -10.14 3.64 15.98
N GLU A 109 -10.97 4.61 16.38
CA GLU A 109 -11.81 4.47 17.56
C GLU A 109 -12.94 3.46 17.36
N ASN A 110 -13.60 3.45 16.20
CA ASN A 110 -14.63 2.46 15.88
C ASN A 110 -14.06 1.04 15.84
N TRP A 111 -12.84 0.86 15.32
CA TRP A 111 -12.16 -0.43 15.26
C TRP A 111 -12.00 -1.06 16.64
N LYS A 112 -11.60 -0.28 17.66
CA LYS A 112 -11.45 -0.77 19.05
C LYS A 112 -12.70 -1.46 19.59
N TYR A 113 -13.89 -1.04 19.14
CA TYR A 113 -15.16 -1.56 19.62
C TYR A 113 -15.81 -2.55 18.65
N GLY A 114 -15.65 -2.36 17.34
CA GLY A 114 -16.22 -3.19 16.29
C GLY A 114 -15.43 -4.45 15.99
N VAL A 115 -14.10 -4.44 16.18
CA VAL A 115 -13.20 -5.55 15.83
C VAL A 115 -12.24 -5.82 16.99
N LYS A 116 -12.78 -6.36 18.09
CA LYS A 116 -12.04 -6.55 19.35
C LYS A 116 -10.91 -7.58 19.28
N SER A 117 -10.95 -8.48 18.31
CA SER A 117 -9.96 -9.54 18.12
C SER A 117 -8.62 -9.03 17.58
N ILE A 118 -8.60 -7.87 16.92
CA ILE A 118 -7.41 -7.32 16.26
C ILE A 118 -7.07 -5.97 16.89
N PRO A 119 -5.95 -5.86 17.62
CA PRO A 119 -5.58 -4.59 18.25
C PRO A 119 -5.26 -3.52 17.21
N PHE A 120 -5.70 -2.29 17.47
CA PHE A 120 -5.38 -1.11 16.67
C PHE A 120 -4.18 -0.35 17.26
N ILE A 121 -3.21 -0.04 16.40
CA ILE A 121 -2.04 0.80 16.69
C ILE A 121 -2.22 2.16 15.99
N PRO A 122 -2.28 3.29 16.73
CA PRO A 122 -2.36 4.62 16.14
C PRO A 122 -1.02 5.07 15.58
N MET A 123 -1.03 5.66 14.37
CA MET A 123 0.09 6.44 13.84
C MET A 123 -0.36 7.87 13.57
N THR A 124 0.10 8.84 14.34
CA THR A 124 -0.28 10.25 14.14
C THR A 124 0.88 10.99 13.48
N TYR A 125 0.57 11.69 12.40
CA TYR A 125 1.52 12.54 11.69
C TYR A 125 1.26 14.02 11.96
N PRO A 126 2.30 14.86 12.02
CA PRO A 126 2.14 16.29 12.17
C PRO A 126 1.81 16.93 10.81
N GLN A 127 0.98 17.97 10.81
CA GLN A 127 0.74 18.76 9.60
C GLN A 127 1.89 19.74 9.33
N ASN A 128 2.45 20.34 10.39
CA ASN A 128 3.67 21.15 10.27
C ASN A 128 4.90 20.23 10.22
N ARG A 129 5.03 19.47 9.12
CA ARG A 129 5.97 18.35 8.98
C ARG A 129 7.36 18.73 8.47
N LYS A 130 7.51 19.89 7.80
CA LYS A 130 8.78 20.30 7.17
C LYS A 130 9.81 20.88 8.15
N ASN A 131 9.41 21.15 9.40
CA ASN A 131 10.32 21.68 10.41
C ASN A 131 10.85 20.55 11.31
N LYS A 132 11.92 20.87 12.05
CA LYS A 132 12.58 19.92 12.97
C LYS A 132 11.61 19.31 14.01
N PRO A 133 10.75 20.09 14.71
CA PRO A 133 9.77 19.50 15.62
C PRO A 133 8.80 18.50 14.96
N GLY A 134 8.39 18.74 13.72
CA GLY A 134 7.54 17.83 12.95
C GLY A 134 8.25 16.50 12.63
N ALA A 135 9.51 16.56 12.22
CA ALA A 135 10.31 15.35 12.02
C ALA A 135 10.50 14.57 13.34
N GLU A 136 10.82 15.26 14.44
CA GLU A 136 10.97 14.67 15.78
C GLU A 136 9.67 14.03 16.28
N PHE A 137 8.51 14.68 16.06
CA PHE A 137 7.20 14.12 16.40
C PHE A 137 6.90 12.85 15.58
N THR A 138 7.20 12.86 14.29
CA THR A 138 7.02 11.68 13.43
C THR A 138 7.88 10.51 13.89
N LYS A 139 9.15 10.77 14.22
CA LYS A 139 10.07 9.78 14.80
C LYS A 139 9.53 9.19 16.10
N ALA A 140 9.04 10.02 17.02
CA ALA A 140 8.42 9.55 18.26
C ALA A 140 7.16 8.69 18.01
N GLY A 141 6.40 9.02 16.95
CA GLY A 141 5.29 8.18 16.47
C GLY A 141 5.76 6.79 16.05
N TYR A 142 6.85 6.70 15.27
CA TYR A 142 7.44 5.41 14.88
C TYR A 142 7.99 4.63 16.08
N GLU A 143 8.62 5.28 17.05
CA GLU A 143 9.08 4.62 18.30
C GLU A 143 7.90 4.01 19.08
N ARG A 144 6.74 4.67 19.08
CA ARG A 144 5.53 4.12 19.68
C ARG A 144 4.99 2.92 18.90
N VAL A 145 4.94 2.99 17.58
CA VAL A 145 4.57 1.85 16.71
C VAL A 145 5.50 0.66 16.98
N ILE A 146 6.82 0.88 17.06
CA ILE A 146 7.81 -0.15 17.39
C ILE A 146 7.50 -0.79 18.76
N SER A 147 7.21 0.02 19.77
CA SER A 147 6.86 -0.48 21.11
C SER A 147 5.61 -1.36 21.09
N ASP A 148 4.57 -0.95 20.38
CA ASP A 148 3.32 -1.71 20.31
C ASP A 148 3.47 -2.99 19.48
N LEU A 149 4.19 -2.92 18.35
CA LEU A 149 4.55 -4.09 17.56
C LEU A 149 5.43 -5.08 18.34
N THR A 150 6.32 -4.61 19.21
CA THR A 150 7.16 -5.47 20.05
C THR A 150 6.29 -6.28 21.02
N LYS A 151 5.26 -5.66 21.62
CA LYS A 151 4.30 -6.35 22.52
C LYS A 151 3.48 -7.41 21.78
N ILE A 152 3.12 -7.15 20.52
CA ILE A 152 2.29 -8.04 19.70
C ILE A 152 3.13 -9.19 19.09
N SER A 153 4.29 -8.87 18.56
CA SER A 153 5.13 -9.82 17.84
C SER A 153 6.06 -10.62 18.76
N GLY A 154 6.47 -10.05 19.89
CA GLY A 154 7.59 -10.56 20.69
C GLY A 154 8.96 -10.37 20.00
N ASN A 155 8.99 -9.81 18.79
CA ASN A 155 10.21 -9.55 18.04
C ASN A 155 10.82 -8.23 18.50
N GLY A 156 12.15 -8.21 18.61
CA GLY A 156 12.90 -6.99 18.88
C GLY A 156 12.95 -6.08 17.65
N PHE A 157 13.32 -4.82 17.88
CA PHE A 157 13.63 -3.86 16.83
C PHE A 157 15.14 -3.66 16.74
N SER A 158 15.68 -3.70 15.51
CA SER A 158 17.08 -3.38 15.23
C SER A 158 17.18 -2.27 14.19
N LYS A 159 18.12 -1.35 14.41
CA LYS A 159 18.46 -0.33 13.39
C LYS A 159 19.06 -0.95 12.14
N SER A 160 19.85 -2.03 12.26
CA SER A 160 20.41 -2.73 11.08
C SER A 160 19.32 -3.33 10.20
N ASP A 161 18.29 -3.90 10.82
CA ASP A 161 17.19 -4.52 10.08
C ASP A 161 16.31 -3.45 9.44
N LEU A 162 16.17 -2.29 10.08
CA LEU A 162 15.53 -1.12 9.48
C LEU A 162 16.34 -0.56 8.30
N GLU A 163 17.66 -0.46 8.40
CA GLU A 163 18.54 -0.06 7.29
C GLU A 163 18.38 -1.00 6.09
N ASN A 164 18.38 -2.31 6.32
CA ASN A 164 18.12 -3.30 5.27
C ASN A 164 16.72 -3.15 4.67
N SER A 165 15.70 -2.97 5.51
CA SER A 165 14.32 -2.76 5.07
C SER A 165 14.19 -1.50 4.21
N ILE A 166 14.86 -0.41 4.59
CA ILE A 166 14.90 0.83 3.81
C ILE A 166 15.49 0.58 2.42
N GLN A 167 16.57 -0.21 2.30
CA GLN A 167 17.16 -0.52 1.01
C GLN A 167 16.19 -1.32 0.12
N ILE A 168 15.52 -2.33 0.68
CA ILE A 168 14.52 -3.14 -0.03
C ILE A 168 13.37 -2.26 -0.54
N TYR A 169 12.86 -1.36 0.30
CA TYR A 169 11.74 -0.48 -0.07
C TYR A 169 12.15 0.59 -1.09
N ASN A 170 13.35 1.15 -0.98
CA ASN A 170 13.87 2.08 -1.99
C ASN A 170 14.08 1.38 -3.35
N GLU A 171 14.57 0.13 -3.36
CA GLU A 171 14.68 -0.66 -4.59
C GLU A 171 13.30 -0.92 -5.20
N HIS A 172 12.31 -1.31 -4.37
CA HIS A 172 10.93 -1.48 -4.81
C HIS A 172 10.38 -0.19 -5.41
N ASN A 173 10.54 0.95 -4.73
CA ASN A 173 10.12 2.26 -5.24
C ASN A 173 10.75 2.56 -6.62
N GLN A 174 12.05 2.32 -6.77
CA GLN A 174 12.76 2.54 -8.03
C GLN A 174 12.17 1.69 -9.16
N VAL A 175 11.96 0.41 -8.91
CA VAL A 175 11.39 -0.53 -9.89
C VAL A 175 9.94 -0.18 -10.23
N MET A 176 9.14 0.25 -9.25
CA MET A 176 7.76 0.72 -9.48
C MET A 176 7.71 1.99 -10.33
N ARG A 177 8.64 2.93 -10.12
CA ARG A 177 8.79 4.11 -11.00
C ARG A 177 9.23 3.71 -12.40
N GLU A 178 10.13 2.74 -12.54
CA GLU A 178 10.57 2.24 -13.84
C GLU A 178 9.42 1.61 -14.63
N ILE A 179 8.66 0.67 -14.04
CA ILE A 179 7.52 0.06 -14.72
C ILE A 179 6.45 1.10 -15.07
N SER A 180 6.17 2.07 -14.20
CA SER A 180 5.21 3.14 -14.49
C SER A 180 5.57 3.91 -15.75
N ASN A 181 6.85 4.25 -15.92
CA ASN A 181 7.34 4.93 -17.12
C ASN A 181 7.34 4.01 -18.35
N LEU A 182 7.71 2.74 -18.16
CA LEU A 182 7.81 1.75 -19.23
C LEU A 182 6.45 1.44 -19.86
N LEU A 183 5.39 1.33 -19.05
CA LEU A 183 4.03 1.02 -19.50
C LEU A 183 3.45 2.05 -20.49
N VAL A 184 4.02 3.25 -20.59
CA VAL A 184 3.65 4.25 -21.61
C VAL A 184 3.90 3.73 -23.03
N ASP A 185 4.94 2.90 -23.20
CA ASP A 185 5.38 2.36 -24.49
C ASP A 185 4.67 1.04 -24.88
N TYR A 186 3.86 0.44 -23.99
CA TYR A 186 3.19 -0.86 -24.21
C TYR A 186 1.68 -0.74 -24.00
N SER A 187 1.00 -0.22 -25.02
CA SER A 187 -0.44 0.04 -25.02
C SER A 187 -1.31 -1.23 -25.00
N SER A 188 -0.73 -2.39 -25.26
CA SER A 188 -1.36 -3.71 -25.13
C SER A 188 -1.61 -4.11 -23.68
N ILE A 189 -0.84 -3.55 -22.74
CA ILE A 189 -1.13 -3.70 -21.31
C ILE A 189 -2.42 -2.94 -21.00
N SER A 190 -3.44 -3.69 -20.61
CA SER A 190 -4.76 -3.16 -20.27
C SER A 190 -4.72 -2.32 -19.00
N THR A 191 -5.72 -1.47 -18.81
CA THR A 191 -5.83 -0.68 -17.58
C THR A 191 -6.02 -1.56 -16.34
N LYS A 192 -6.67 -2.73 -16.49
CA LYS A 192 -6.77 -3.75 -15.44
C LYS A 192 -5.43 -4.37 -15.08
N GLU A 193 -4.62 -4.74 -16.07
CA GLU A 193 -3.28 -5.29 -15.84
C GLU A 193 -2.37 -4.25 -15.18
N ARG A 194 -2.43 -2.99 -15.62
CA ARG A 194 -1.75 -1.89 -14.94
C ARG A 194 -2.17 -1.82 -13.47
N SER A 195 -3.47 -1.71 -13.19
CA SER A 195 -3.97 -1.63 -11.82
C SER A 195 -3.55 -2.83 -10.96
N ALA A 196 -3.56 -4.04 -11.55
CA ALA A 196 -3.13 -5.26 -10.87
C ALA A 196 -1.65 -5.21 -10.44
N ILE A 197 -0.75 -4.71 -11.31
CA ILE A 197 0.70 -4.55 -11.00
C ILE A 197 0.91 -3.64 -9.77
N PHE A 198 0.16 -2.54 -9.67
CA PHE A 198 0.27 -1.65 -8.52
C PHE A 198 -0.39 -2.23 -7.27
N LYS A 199 -1.58 -2.80 -7.41
CA LYS A 199 -2.37 -3.33 -6.28
C LYS A 199 -1.74 -4.57 -5.65
N SER A 200 -1.08 -5.44 -6.42
CA SER A 200 -0.42 -6.63 -5.88
C SER A 200 0.68 -6.31 -4.88
N ALA A 201 1.31 -5.13 -4.96
CA ALA A 201 2.37 -4.70 -4.06
C ALA A 201 1.93 -4.60 -2.59
N TYR A 202 0.63 -4.50 -2.32
CA TYR A 202 0.07 -4.43 -0.98
C TYR A 202 -0.13 -5.79 -0.31
N PHE A 203 0.00 -6.89 -1.06
CA PHE A 203 -0.28 -8.23 -0.58
C PHE A 203 0.93 -9.16 -0.66
N CYS A 204 2.11 -8.59 -0.91
CA CYS A 204 3.38 -9.31 -1.03
C CYS A 204 4.48 -8.65 -0.20
N GLU A 205 5.45 -9.46 0.25
CA GLU A 205 6.75 -8.93 0.66
C GLU A 205 7.36 -8.12 -0.50
N LYS A 206 8.01 -6.99 -0.21
CA LYS A 206 8.45 -6.06 -1.26
C LYS A 206 9.55 -6.65 -2.12
N GLU A 207 10.40 -7.52 -1.57
CA GLU A 207 11.40 -8.29 -2.31
C GLU A 207 10.76 -9.30 -3.30
N GLU A 208 9.68 -9.98 -2.90
CA GLU A 208 8.93 -10.88 -3.79
C GLU A 208 8.34 -10.06 -4.95
N HIS A 209 7.69 -8.94 -4.64
CA HIS A 209 7.08 -8.08 -5.66
C HIS A 209 8.12 -7.43 -6.58
N THR A 210 9.25 -6.97 -6.02
CA THR A 210 10.35 -6.37 -6.80
C THR A 210 10.87 -7.33 -7.85
N LYS A 211 11.04 -8.61 -7.49
CA LYS A 211 11.47 -9.65 -8.44
C LYS A 211 10.46 -9.81 -9.58
N MET A 212 9.17 -9.87 -9.27
CA MET A 212 8.11 -10.00 -10.29
C MET A 212 8.09 -8.79 -11.24
N VAL A 213 8.20 -7.57 -10.72
CA VAL A 213 8.15 -6.38 -11.56
C VAL A 213 9.40 -6.27 -12.45
N LYS A 214 10.58 -6.65 -11.93
CA LYS A 214 11.80 -6.75 -12.76
C LYS A 214 11.65 -7.76 -13.89
N GLU A 215 11.07 -8.93 -13.61
CA GLU A 215 10.78 -9.93 -14.65
C GLU A 215 9.83 -9.38 -15.72
N LEU A 216 8.76 -8.67 -15.31
CA LEU A 216 7.85 -8.00 -16.24
C LEU A 216 8.57 -6.96 -17.11
N ILE A 217 9.41 -6.12 -16.50
CA ILE A 217 10.21 -5.10 -17.21
C ILE A 217 11.07 -5.75 -18.30
N GLU A 218 11.76 -6.84 -17.99
CA GLU A 218 12.60 -7.55 -18.96
C GLU A 218 11.78 -8.17 -20.09
N LEU A 219 10.66 -8.82 -19.77
CA LEU A 219 9.75 -9.39 -20.77
C LEU A 219 9.16 -8.32 -21.69
N LEU A 220 8.84 -7.13 -21.17
CA LEU A 220 8.38 -6.01 -21.98
C LEU A 220 9.48 -5.52 -22.92
N LYS A 221 10.69 -5.27 -22.41
CA LYS A 221 11.85 -4.78 -23.19
C LYS A 221 12.30 -5.71 -24.32
N GLN A 222 11.95 -7.00 -24.26
CA GLN A 222 12.20 -7.95 -25.36
C GLN A 222 11.29 -7.72 -26.58
N ASN A 223 10.22 -6.94 -26.43
CA ASN A 223 9.29 -6.61 -27.49
C ASN A 223 9.54 -5.18 -28.01
N PRO A 224 9.27 -4.91 -29.30
CA PRO A 224 9.35 -3.55 -29.82
C PRO A 224 8.30 -2.67 -29.14
N LYS A 225 8.66 -1.41 -28.88
CA LYS A 225 7.72 -0.39 -28.40
C LYS A 225 6.52 -0.28 -29.34
N GLU A 226 5.34 -0.09 -28.78
CA GLU A 226 4.11 -0.03 -29.55
C GLU A 226 3.78 1.39 -30.00
N ILE A 227 3.29 1.50 -31.24
CA ILE A 227 2.72 2.75 -31.74
C ILE A 227 1.20 2.63 -31.59
N SER A 228 0.64 3.41 -30.65
CA SER A 228 -0.78 3.37 -30.32
C SER A 228 -1.48 4.68 -30.64
N LYS A 229 -2.74 4.57 -31.10
CA LYS A 229 -3.67 5.70 -31.25
C LYS A 229 -4.65 5.80 -30.07
N LYS A 230 -4.40 5.07 -28.97
CA LYS A 230 -5.19 5.17 -27.74
C LYS A 230 -5.18 6.61 -27.21
N ILE A 231 -6.30 7.02 -26.62
CA ILE A 231 -6.39 8.30 -25.91
C ILE A 231 -5.60 8.16 -24.61
N LYS A 232 -4.59 9.01 -24.43
CA LYS A 232 -3.71 8.98 -23.26
C LYS A 232 -4.28 9.86 -22.16
N ILE A 233 -4.42 9.30 -20.95
CA ILE A 233 -4.90 10.02 -19.77
C ILE A 233 -3.94 9.87 -18.60
N VAL A 234 -4.06 10.80 -17.65
CA VAL A 234 -3.48 10.71 -16.31
C VAL A 234 -4.63 10.64 -15.30
N THR A 235 -4.52 9.75 -14.33
CA THR A 235 -5.51 9.59 -13.26
C THR A 235 -5.03 10.27 -11.97
N SER A 236 -5.93 10.81 -11.13
CA SER A 236 -5.57 11.40 -9.83
C SER A 236 -6.70 11.21 -8.83
N GLY A 237 -6.36 10.98 -7.55
CA GLY A 237 -7.32 10.56 -6.53
C GLY A 237 -6.75 9.66 -5.45
N ILE A 238 -7.61 8.86 -4.82
CA ILE A 238 -7.25 8.00 -3.68
C ILE A 238 -7.01 6.55 -4.12
N VAL A 239 -8.00 5.91 -4.73
CA VAL A 239 -7.94 4.55 -5.28
C VAL A 239 -8.58 4.57 -6.67
N PHE A 240 -8.00 3.86 -7.64
CA PHE A 240 -8.50 3.74 -9.02
C PHE A 240 -8.39 2.29 -9.52
N ASP A 241 -9.07 1.36 -8.84
CA ASP A 241 -8.92 -0.08 -9.06
C ASP A 241 -10.24 -0.82 -9.35
N ASN A 242 -11.35 -0.09 -9.51
CA ASN A 242 -12.65 -0.70 -9.80
C ASN A 242 -12.64 -1.35 -11.19
N ARG A 243 -12.82 -2.66 -11.24
CA ARG A 243 -12.68 -3.46 -12.48
C ARG A 243 -13.63 -3.00 -13.59
N ASN A 244 -14.86 -2.63 -13.25
CA ASN A 244 -15.84 -2.17 -14.24
C ASN A 244 -15.42 -0.84 -14.86
N LEU A 245 -14.87 0.09 -14.06
CA LEU A 245 -14.35 1.35 -14.57
C LEU A 245 -13.15 1.13 -15.49
N LEU A 246 -12.23 0.26 -15.10
CA LEU A 246 -11.06 -0.09 -15.92
C LEU A 246 -11.49 -0.75 -17.25
N ASP A 247 -12.45 -1.68 -17.21
CA ASP A 247 -13.04 -2.28 -18.41
C ASP A 247 -13.66 -1.23 -19.35
N ILE A 248 -14.34 -0.22 -18.80
CA ILE A 248 -14.88 0.89 -19.59
C ILE A 248 -13.75 1.65 -20.29
N LEU A 249 -12.63 1.93 -19.63
CA LEU A 249 -11.50 2.61 -20.26
C LEU A 249 -10.89 1.79 -21.40
N ASP A 250 -10.66 0.50 -21.16
CA ASP A 250 -10.11 -0.41 -22.17
C ASP A 250 -11.04 -0.52 -23.39
N ALA A 251 -12.36 -0.63 -23.17
CA ALA A 251 -13.38 -0.69 -24.22
C ALA A 251 -13.47 0.60 -25.05
N ASN A 252 -13.07 1.74 -24.48
CA ASN A 252 -13.08 3.05 -25.14
C ASN A 252 -11.70 3.45 -25.70
N ASN A 253 -10.78 2.50 -25.84
CA ASN A 253 -9.45 2.72 -26.42
C ASN A 253 -8.66 3.82 -25.67
N ILE A 254 -8.77 3.82 -24.34
CA ILE A 254 -8.05 4.73 -23.44
C ILE A 254 -6.86 4.00 -22.82
N GLN A 255 -5.74 4.71 -22.66
CA GLN A 255 -4.53 4.24 -21.98
C GLN A 255 -4.20 5.18 -20.81
N ILE A 256 -3.96 4.61 -19.63
CA ILE A 256 -3.42 5.35 -18.49
C ILE A 256 -1.90 5.42 -18.66
N VAL A 257 -1.37 6.62 -18.88
CA VAL A 257 0.07 6.86 -19.10
C VAL A 257 0.79 7.48 -17.90
N GLY A 258 0.05 7.71 -16.82
CA GLY A 258 0.57 8.21 -15.56
C GLY A 258 -0.54 8.30 -14.53
N ASP A 259 -0.17 8.44 -13.26
CA ASP A 259 -1.12 8.61 -12.17
C ASP A 259 -0.56 9.52 -11.06
N ASP A 260 -1.49 10.14 -10.34
CA ASP A 260 -1.30 10.73 -9.03
C ASP A 260 -2.34 10.11 -8.08
N ILE A 261 -2.27 8.79 -7.92
CA ILE A 261 -3.20 8.00 -7.11
C ILE A 261 -2.54 7.56 -5.80
N ALA A 262 -3.23 7.75 -4.68
CA ALA A 262 -2.72 7.40 -3.35
C ALA A 262 -2.39 5.91 -3.21
N HIS A 263 -3.18 5.04 -3.83
CA HIS A 263 -2.98 3.59 -3.89
C HIS A 263 -1.98 3.13 -4.97
N GLU A 264 -1.36 4.04 -5.71
CA GLU A 264 -0.43 3.71 -6.79
C GLU A 264 0.84 4.56 -6.68
N SER A 265 1.15 5.43 -7.64
CA SER A 265 2.45 6.08 -7.76
C SER A 265 2.80 7.00 -6.59
N ARG A 266 1.82 7.51 -5.82
CA ARG A 266 2.11 8.33 -4.64
C ARG A 266 2.94 7.59 -3.57
N GLN A 267 2.84 6.27 -3.50
CA GLN A 267 3.60 5.48 -2.52
C GLN A 267 5.10 5.42 -2.83
N TYR A 268 5.47 5.51 -4.11
CA TYR A 268 6.82 5.22 -4.60
C TYR A 268 7.59 6.49 -4.98
N ARG A 269 7.05 7.68 -4.70
CA ARG A 269 7.62 8.95 -5.20
C ARG A 269 8.84 9.44 -4.44
N VAL A 270 8.97 9.08 -3.17
CA VAL A 270 10.03 9.60 -2.29
C VAL A 270 10.74 8.44 -1.62
N ASP A 271 12.05 8.39 -1.82
CA ASP A 271 12.92 7.40 -1.20
C ASP A 271 13.42 7.89 0.16
N THR A 272 13.75 6.94 1.03
CA THR A 272 14.36 7.21 2.33
C THR A 272 15.87 7.38 2.17
N ARG A 273 16.47 8.35 2.85
CA ARG A 273 17.94 8.49 2.89
C ARG A 273 18.59 7.24 3.51
N THR A 274 19.75 6.83 3.00
CA THR A 274 20.45 5.60 3.43
C THR A 274 21.65 5.85 4.35
N GLN A 275 22.02 7.12 4.57
CA GLN A 275 23.16 7.50 5.41
C GLN A 275 22.65 8.11 6.73
N GLY A 276 23.25 7.73 7.85
CA GLY A 276 22.85 8.23 9.17
C GLY A 276 21.86 7.31 9.91
N ASP A 277 21.14 7.85 10.88
CA ASP A 277 20.20 7.06 11.68
C ASP A 277 18.95 6.69 10.85
N PRO A 278 18.65 5.38 10.67
CA PRO A 278 17.58 4.94 9.77
C PRO A 278 16.19 5.39 10.21
N LEU A 279 15.95 5.54 11.51
CA LEU A 279 14.65 5.97 12.02
C LEU A 279 14.47 7.48 11.84
N VAL A 280 15.54 8.26 11.99
CA VAL A 280 15.57 9.67 11.61
C VAL A 280 15.29 9.80 10.11
N ASN A 281 16.01 9.06 9.26
CA ASN A 281 15.84 9.13 7.81
C ASN A 281 14.40 8.79 7.39
N LEU A 282 13.78 7.76 8.00
CA LEU A 282 12.40 7.41 7.72
C LEU A 282 11.41 8.49 8.17
N SER A 283 11.69 9.19 9.26
CA SER A 283 10.88 10.33 9.70
C SER A 283 11.00 11.51 8.74
N GLU A 284 12.21 11.78 8.23
CA GLU A 284 12.47 12.82 7.24
C GLU A 284 11.86 12.50 5.88
N LYS A 285 11.79 11.21 5.48
CA LYS A 285 11.05 10.77 4.29
C LYS A 285 9.62 11.33 4.29
N PHE A 286 8.92 11.23 5.43
CA PHE A 286 7.56 11.78 5.56
C PHE A 286 7.53 13.31 5.42
N SER A 287 8.52 14.00 5.99
CA SER A 287 8.70 15.44 5.81
C SER A 287 8.94 15.84 4.35
N ASP A 288 9.57 14.98 3.56
CA ASP A 288 9.90 15.21 2.15
C ASP A 288 8.78 14.79 1.18
N MET A 289 7.78 14.01 1.64
CA MET A 289 6.61 13.64 0.83
C MET A 289 5.74 14.85 0.51
N ASP A 290 5.60 15.21 -0.76
CA ASP A 290 4.74 16.34 -1.19
C ASP A 290 3.60 15.88 -2.13
N ASN A 291 2.80 16.82 -2.64
CA ASN A 291 1.72 16.60 -3.61
C ASN A 291 0.79 15.43 -3.23
N CYS A 292 0.21 15.49 -2.02
CA CYS A 292 -0.80 14.55 -1.56
C CYS A 292 -1.84 15.31 -0.75
N SER A 293 -3.12 15.02 -0.98
CA SER A 293 -4.25 15.77 -0.38
C SER A 293 -4.36 15.64 1.13
N VAL A 294 -3.62 14.73 1.76
CA VAL A 294 -3.60 14.52 3.23
C VAL A 294 -2.31 15.00 3.88
N LEU A 295 -1.41 15.64 3.12
CA LEU A 295 -0.14 16.20 3.59
C LEU A 295 -0.14 17.70 3.32
N PHE A 296 -0.17 18.51 4.38
CA PHE A 296 -0.09 19.97 4.29
C PHE A 296 1.34 20.49 4.52
#